data_AF-A0A963Z9N4-F1
#
_entry.id   AF-A0A963Z9N4-F1
#
_cell.length_a   1.000
_cell.length_b   1.000
_cell.length_c   1.000
_cell.angle_alpha   90.00
_cell.angle_beta   90.00
_cell.angle_gamma   90.00
#
_symmetry.space_group_name_H-M   'P 1'
#
loop_
_entity.id
_entity.type
_entity.pdbx_description
1 polymer ?
#
loop_
_entity_poly.entity_id
_entity_poly.type
_entity_poly.pdbx_seq_one_letter_code
_entity_poly.pdbx_strand_id
1 'polypeptide(L)'
;MKTMFLALSLLVPSFCSAITPSVGDIKDTRTTGQFFAGLEVEVKLVGDELSDIKGVNTKVKEAQDDTGRDIIDPQKQKEGFEPFNQGGWQQNKITLSFKNPSRKATTLAKLNGELDLFMPSKDPNAQIKIPNITAQSGKLLTAKALTDAGIKFVVMDKAAYDTEKKNNEEKMKKEAEAKGMANAMANAFGGMFGGFMQVSDNDLVFKIEDPQSKIVSYELQDASGNKIDNQGSMTMNDVRVMNFSMKIPSDAVLVIYVTTPHSSMAVPFSFDNLALP
;
A
#
# COMPACT_ATOMS: atom_id res chain seq x y z
N MET A 1 28.98 30.20 49.04
CA MET A 1 28.52 30.11 47.63
C MET A 1 27.62 28.90 47.52
N LYS A 2 26.31 29.10 47.29
CA LYS A 2 25.33 28.03 47.10
C LYS A 2 25.07 27.90 45.61
N THR A 3 25.50 26.80 45.01
CA THR A 3 25.16 26.42 43.63
C THR A 3 23.73 25.88 43.62
N MET A 4 22.85 26.60 42.94
CA MET A 4 21.44 26.26 42.77
C MET A 4 21.31 25.48 41.46
N PHE A 5 21.06 24.17 41.54
CA PHE A 5 20.72 23.35 40.38
C PHE A 5 19.27 23.65 39.98
N LEU A 6 19.09 24.29 38.83
CA LEU A 6 17.79 24.51 38.20
C LEU A 6 17.40 23.21 37.47
N ALA A 7 16.51 22.42 38.06
CA ALA A 7 15.92 21.27 37.40
C ALA A 7 14.87 21.75 36.38
N LEU A 8 15.25 21.77 35.10
CA LEU A 8 14.33 22.01 33.99
C LEU A 8 13.52 20.72 33.75
N SER A 9 12.29 20.69 34.24
CA SER A 9 11.33 19.62 33.93
C SER A 9 10.86 19.78 32.49
N LEU A 10 11.34 18.89 31.61
CA LEU A 10 10.81 18.71 30.27
C LEU A 10 9.40 18.13 30.39
N LEU A 11 8.39 18.98 30.20
CA LEU A 11 7.04 18.53 29.88
C LEU A 11 7.10 17.80 28.55
N VAL A 12 7.01 16.47 28.58
CA VAL A 12 6.73 15.67 27.40
C VAL A 12 5.24 15.84 27.11
N PRO A 13 4.82 16.47 26.00
CA PRO A 13 3.41 16.53 25.66
C PRO A 13 2.91 15.09 25.45
N SER A 14 2.01 14.64 26.33
CA SER A 14 1.22 13.44 26.09
C SER A 14 0.27 13.74 24.93
N PHE A 15 0.68 13.37 23.72
CA PHE A 15 -0.25 13.30 22.60
C PHE A 15 -1.28 12.22 22.93
N CYS A 16 -2.47 12.65 23.39
CA CYS A 16 -3.63 11.78 23.43
C CYS A 16 -4.06 11.55 21.98
N SER A 17 -3.41 10.57 21.34
CA SER A 17 -3.83 10.07 20.04
C SER A 17 -5.11 9.26 20.23
N ALA A 18 -6.13 9.51 19.40
CA ALA A 18 -7.37 8.73 19.39
C ALA A 18 -7.13 7.25 19.06
N ILE A 19 -5.94 6.92 18.56
CA ILE A 19 -5.48 5.57 18.22
C ILE A 19 -4.18 5.28 18.96
N THR A 20 -4.14 4.19 19.71
CA THR A 20 -2.98 3.75 20.48
C THR A 20 -2.43 2.43 19.92
N PRO A 21 -1.15 2.37 19.55
CA PRO A 21 -0.50 1.14 19.14
C PRO A 21 -0.09 0.31 20.38
N SER A 22 -0.22 -1.01 20.26
CA SER A 22 0.12 -1.98 21.30
C SER A 22 0.80 -3.19 20.69
N VAL A 23 1.65 -3.88 21.45
CA VAL A 23 2.34 -5.08 20.97
C VAL A 23 1.37 -6.26 20.94
N GLY A 24 1.36 -6.96 19.81
CA GLY A 24 0.65 -8.22 19.61
C GLY A 24 1.58 -9.41 19.73
N ASP A 25 1.36 -10.40 18.87
CA ASP A 25 2.16 -11.63 18.88
C ASP A 25 3.54 -11.38 18.28
N ILE A 26 4.56 -12.02 18.85
CA ILE A 26 5.94 -12.00 18.37
C ILE A 26 6.27 -13.41 17.87
N LYS A 27 6.68 -13.52 16.60
CA LYS A 27 7.10 -14.78 16.01
C LYS A 27 8.58 -14.69 15.66
N ASP A 28 9.40 -15.51 16.31
CA ASP A 28 10.82 -15.59 16.06
C ASP A 28 11.16 -16.94 15.43
N THR A 29 11.66 -16.92 14.19
CA THR A 29 11.98 -18.12 13.42
C THR A 29 13.48 -18.16 13.10
N ARG A 30 14.30 -18.44 14.11
CA ARG A 30 15.77 -18.53 14.01
C ARG A 30 16.23 -19.86 13.39
N THR A 31 15.91 -20.12 12.13
CA THR A 31 16.35 -21.34 11.44
C THR A 31 17.70 -21.15 10.73
N THR A 32 18.35 -22.25 10.36
CA THR A 32 19.54 -22.27 9.49
C THR A 32 19.20 -22.32 8.00
N GLY A 33 17.91 -22.44 7.64
CA GLY A 33 17.45 -22.46 6.25
C GLY A 33 17.12 -21.06 5.73
N GLN A 34 17.14 -20.88 4.41
CA GLN A 34 16.80 -19.60 3.76
C GLN A 34 15.30 -19.27 3.78
N PHE A 35 14.43 -20.28 3.96
CA PHE A 35 12.98 -20.10 3.91
C PHE A 35 12.42 -19.75 5.29
N PHE A 36 11.66 -18.65 5.36
CA PHE A 36 10.91 -18.17 6.53
C PHE A 36 11.74 -17.72 7.75
N ALA A 37 13.03 -17.48 7.56
CA ALA A 37 13.88 -16.90 8.61
C ALA A 37 13.55 -15.41 8.83
N GLY A 38 13.21 -15.06 10.08
CA GLY A 38 12.99 -13.68 10.49
C GLY A 38 12.34 -13.55 11.86
N LEU A 39 12.19 -12.29 12.27
CA LEU A 39 11.34 -11.89 13.38
C LEU A 39 10.13 -11.14 12.81
N GLU A 40 8.94 -11.52 13.23
CA GLU A 40 7.70 -10.78 13.00
C GLU A 40 7.16 -10.25 14.32
N VAL A 41 6.84 -8.96 14.37
CA VAL A 41 6.17 -8.33 15.51
C VAL A 41 4.83 -7.79 15.03
N GLU A 42 3.75 -8.25 15.64
CA GLU A 42 2.44 -7.66 15.41
C GLU A 42 2.29 -6.38 16.25
N VAL A 43 1.74 -5.34 15.62
CA VAL A 43 1.28 -4.12 16.28
C VAL A 43 -0.23 -4.05 16.14
N LYS A 44 -0.93 -4.05 17.27
CA LYS A 44 -2.38 -3.95 17.36
C LYS A 44 -2.77 -2.50 17.60
N LEU A 45 -3.68 -1.97 16.79
CA LEU A 45 -4.23 -0.64 16.98
C LEU A 45 -5.54 -0.70 17.79
N VAL A 46 -5.67 0.19 18.76
CA VAL A 46 -6.86 0.33 19.61
C VAL A 46 -7.32 1.79 19.58
N GLY A 47 -8.60 2.05 19.36
CA GLY A 47 -9.14 3.42 19.34
C GLY A 47 -10.52 3.51 18.69
N ASP A 48 -11.17 4.65 18.87
CA ASP A 48 -12.54 4.88 18.35
C ASP A 48 -12.55 5.19 16.84
N GLU A 49 -11.44 5.69 16.30
CA GLU A 49 -11.33 6.10 14.89
C GLU A 49 -10.81 4.99 13.97
N LEU A 50 -10.70 3.74 14.44
CA LEU A 50 -10.16 2.62 13.65
C LEU A 50 -10.94 2.34 12.36
N SER A 51 -12.26 2.58 12.37
CA SER A 51 -13.15 2.33 11.24
C SER A 51 -12.89 3.25 10.04
N ASP A 52 -12.26 4.40 10.26
CA ASP A 52 -11.90 5.33 9.19
C ASP A 52 -10.53 5.02 8.56
N ILE A 53 -9.71 4.17 9.18
CA ILE A 53 -8.38 3.85 8.66
C ILE A 53 -8.51 2.95 7.43
N LYS A 54 -8.22 3.48 6.23
CA LYS A 54 -8.23 2.69 4.98
C LYS A 54 -6.85 2.15 4.60
N GLY A 55 -5.78 2.73 5.13
CA GLY A 55 -4.44 2.26 4.87
C GLY A 55 -3.45 2.64 5.96
N VAL A 56 -2.33 1.93 5.99
CA VAL A 56 -1.23 2.19 6.91
C VAL A 56 0.11 2.15 6.17
N ASN A 57 0.95 3.13 6.41
CA ASN A 57 2.35 3.11 6.01
C ASN A 57 3.21 3.08 7.28
N THR A 58 4.13 2.13 7.37
CA THR A 58 4.94 1.94 8.58
C THR A 58 6.38 2.38 8.34
N LYS A 59 6.88 3.24 9.22
CA LYS A 59 8.26 3.71 9.21
C LYS A 59 8.93 3.30 10.52
N VAL A 60 9.67 2.19 10.50
CA VAL A 60 10.50 1.79 11.64
C VAL A 60 11.75 2.68 11.68
N LYS A 61 12.00 3.33 12.82
CA LYS A 61 13.16 4.21 13.04
C LYS A 61 14.32 3.45 13.69
N GLU A 62 14.03 2.57 14.64
CA GLU A 62 15.02 1.78 15.36
C GLU A 62 14.42 0.41 15.74
N ALA A 63 15.17 -0.67 15.51
CA ALA A 63 14.86 -2.00 16.02
C ALA A 63 16.16 -2.72 16.40
N GLN A 64 16.37 -2.95 17.69
CA GLN A 64 17.62 -3.47 18.24
C GLN A 64 17.36 -4.60 19.24
N ASP A 65 18.11 -5.70 19.13
CA ASP A 65 18.11 -6.77 20.13
C ASP A 65 19.00 -6.42 21.36
N ASP A 66 18.87 -7.18 22.44
CA ASP A 66 19.66 -6.98 23.67
C ASP A 66 21.17 -7.24 23.54
N THR A 67 21.62 -7.80 22.42
CA THR A 67 23.05 -7.90 22.08
C THR A 67 23.57 -6.65 21.38
N GLY A 68 22.69 -5.67 21.14
CA GLY A 68 22.99 -4.41 20.48
C GLY A 68 22.91 -4.51 18.95
N ARG A 69 22.42 -5.61 18.39
CA ARG A 69 22.35 -5.81 16.94
C ARG A 69 21.11 -5.12 16.37
N ASP A 70 21.32 -4.31 15.35
CA ASP A 70 20.24 -3.78 14.51
C ASP A 70 19.64 -4.91 13.64
N ILE A 71 18.33 -5.06 13.73
CA ILE A 71 17.57 -6.09 13.02
C ILE A 71 16.66 -5.53 11.93
N ILE A 72 16.71 -4.24 11.61
CA ILE A 72 15.96 -3.67 10.48
C ILE A 72 16.42 -4.35 9.19
N ASP A 73 15.46 -4.83 8.41
CA ASP A 73 15.69 -5.37 7.07
C ASP A 73 15.14 -4.40 6.02
N PRO A 74 15.99 -3.60 5.34
CA PRO A 74 15.55 -2.67 4.32
C PRO A 74 14.78 -3.33 3.17
N GLN A 75 15.02 -4.61 2.89
CA GLN A 75 14.31 -5.33 1.82
C GLN A 75 12.91 -5.77 2.24
N LYS A 76 12.65 -5.85 3.56
CA LYS A 76 11.33 -6.19 4.12
C LYS A 76 10.56 -4.97 4.59
N GLN A 77 11.19 -3.79 4.64
CA GLN A 77 10.47 -2.54 4.86
C GLN A 77 9.68 -2.21 3.60
N LYS A 78 8.36 -2.18 3.72
CA LYS A 78 7.50 -1.79 2.63
C LYS A 78 7.35 -0.27 2.63
N GLU A 79 7.55 0.33 1.46
CA GLU A 79 7.28 1.74 1.27
C GLU A 79 5.86 1.95 0.74
N GLY A 80 5.18 2.96 1.26
CA GLY A 80 3.82 3.33 0.84
C GLY A 80 2.74 2.73 1.72
N PHE A 81 1.49 3.07 1.40
CA PHE A 81 0.35 2.62 2.19
C PHE A 81 -0.08 1.21 1.78
N GLU A 82 -0.22 0.35 2.78
CA GLU A 82 -0.88 -0.94 2.64
C GLU A 82 -2.35 -0.83 3.07
N PRO A 83 -3.26 -1.61 2.46
CA PRO A 83 -4.63 -1.69 2.93
C PRO A 83 -4.70 -2.09 4.40
N PHE A 84 -5.44 -1.32 5.21
CA PHE A 84 -5.62 -1.65 6.61
C PHE A 84 -6.78 -2.64 6.77
N ASN A 85 -6.49 -3.83 7.30
CA ASN A 85 -7.50 -4.86 7.45
C ASN A 85 -8.36 -4.60 8.69
N GLN A 86 -9.62 -4.24 8.46
CA GLN A 86 -10.62 -4.03 9.50
C GLN A 86 -11.52 -5.26 9.75
N GLY A 87 -11.27 -6.40 9.10
CA GLY A 87 -12.14 -7.59 9.17
C GLY A 87 -11.40 -8.92 9.34
N GLY A 88 -12.10 -9.93 9.86
CA GLY A 88 -11.58 -11.29 10.03
C GLY A 88 -10.54 -11.43 11.14
N TRP A 89 -9.76 -12.52 11.10
CA TRP A 89 -8.82 -12.90 12.17
C TRP A 89 -7.59 -11.99 12.29
N GLN A 90 -7.31 -11.16 11.28
CA GLN A 90 -6.19 -10.20 11.26
C GLN A 90 -6.64 -8.74 11.48
N GLN A 91 -7.86 -8.56 12.00
CA GLN A 91 -8.43 -7.24 12.23
C GLN A 91 -7.53 -6.37 13.13
N ASN A 92 -7.30 -5.14 12.68
CA ASN A 92 -6.56 -4.09 13.40
C ASN A 92 -5.10 -4.43 13.73
N LYS A 93 -4.50 -5.38 13.00
CA LYS A 93 -3.11 -5.82 13.18
C LYS A 93 -2.23 -5.35 12.02
N ILE A 94 -1.02 -4.93 12.37
CA ILE A 94 0.05 -4.58 11.44
C ILE A 94 1.22 -5.52 11.73
N THR A 95 1.74 -6.22 10.72
CA THR A 95 2.89 -7.12 10.90
C THR A 95 4.16 -6.43 10.45
N LEU A 96 5.10 -6.26 11.38
CA LEU A 96 6.43 -5.73 11.10
C LEU A 96 7.42 -6.88 10.95
N SER A 97 8.14 -6.93 9.83
CA SER A 97 9.09 -8.00 9.53
C SER A 97 10.54 -7.50 9.60
N PHE A 98 11.39 -8.27 10.28
CA PHE A 98 12.78 -7.93 10.57
C PHE A 98 13.74 -9.07 10.17
N LYS A 99 15.03 -8.80 10.30
CA LYS A 99 16.09 -9.82 10.29
C LYS A 99 15.97 -10.72 11.51
N ASN A 100 16.67 -11.85 11.47
CA ASN A 100 16.85 -12.66 12.67
C ASN A 100 17.63 -11.87 13.74
N PRO A 101 17.14 -11.88 14.99
CA PRO A 101 17.91 -11.49 16.15
C PRO A 101 19.17 -12.35 16.28
N SER A 102 20.12 -11.87 17.09
CA SER A 102 21.24 -12.70 17.54
C SER A 102 20.73 -13.99 18.18
N ARG A 103 21.41 -15.12 17.94
CA ARG A 103 21.03 -16.40 18.57
C ARG A 103 21.06 -16.34 20.10
N LYS A 104 21.83 -15.41 20.66
CA LYS A 104 21.94 -15.19 22.12
C LYS A 104 20.93 -14.19 22.65
N ALA A 105 20.19 -13.50 21.78
CA ALA A 105 19.24 -12.50 22.21
C ALA A 105 18.01 -13.14 22.85
N THR A 106 17.59 -12.61 23.99
CA THR A 106 16.37 -13.04 24.69
C THR A 106 15.28 -11.98 24.60
N THR A 107 15.64 -10.76 24.25
CA THR A 107 14.70 -9.64 24.10
C THR A 107 15.02 -8.79 22.88
N LEU A 108 13.96 -8.18 22.32
CA LEU A 108 14.05 -7.01 21.47
C LEU A 108 14.14 -5.79 22.40
N ALA A 109 15.36 -5.33 22.63
CA ALA A 109 15.65 -4.24 23.56
C ALA A 109 14.89 -2.96 23.20
N LYS A 110 14.82 -2.63 21.91
CA LYS A 110 14.11 -1.46 21.41
C LYS A 110 13.41 -1.73 20.08
N LEU A 111 12.22 -1.18 19.94
CA LEU A 111 11.49 -1.09 18.69
C LEU A 111 10.67 0.20 18.69
N ASN A 112 11.06 1.17 17.86
CA ASN A 112 10.30 2.41 17.72
C ASN A 112 10.20 2.87 16.27
N GLY A 113 9.16 3.65 16.01
CA GLY A 113 8.80 4.10 14.68
C GLY A 113 7.55 4.94 14.67
N GLU A 114 6.97 5.04 13.49
CA GLU A 114 5.79 5.84 13.21
C GLU A 114 4.86 5.07 12.27
N LEU A 115 3.57 5.11 12.57
CA LEU A 115 2.51 4.61 11.70
C LEU A 115 1.83 5.82 11.09
N ASP A 116 1.92 5.97 9.78
CA ASP A 116 1.09 6.91 9.04
C ASP A 116 -0.24 6.22 8.73
N LEU A 117 -1.32 6.66 9.37
CA LEU A 117 -2.65 6.09 9.23
C LEU A 117 -3.44 6.94 8.23
N PHE A 118 -3.84 6.35 7.11
CA PHE A 118 -4.64 7.03 6.10
C PHE A 118 -6.14 6.98 6.45
N MET A 119 -6.73 8.15 6.58
CA MET A 119 -8.07 8.40 7.10
C MET A 119 -8.81 9.34 6.14
N PRO A 120 -9.44 8.81 5.08
CA PRO A 120 -10.01 9.63 4.03
C PRO A 120 -11.27 10.40 4.45
N SER A 121 -11.87 10.16 5.62
CA SER A 121 -12.97 11.02 6.09
C SER A 121 -12.49 12.40 6.58
N LYS A 122 -11.20 12.51 6.95
CA LYS A 122 -10.62 13.75 7.47
C LYS A 122 -10.40 14.82 6.40
N ASP A 123 -10.34 14.43 5.12
CA ASP A 123 -10.27 15.36 3.99
C ASP A 123 -11.17 14.87 2.84
N PRO A 124 -12.23 15.61 2.46
CA PRO A 124 -13.06 15.27 1.31
C PRO A 124 -12.29 15.12 -0.01
N ASN A 125 -11.15 15.80 -0.17
CA ASN A 125 -10.32 15.69 -1.37
C ASN A 125 -9.51 14.39 -1.44
N ALA A 126 -9.45 13.64 -0.33
CA ALA A 126 -8.84 12.31 -0.30
C ALA A 126 -9.71 11.23 -0.96
N GLN A 127 -10.96 11.55 -1.31
CA GLN A 127 -11.90 10.65 -1.97
C GLN A 127 -12.35 11.23 -3.32
N ILE A 128 -11.83 10.68 -4.40
CA ILE A 128 -12.18 11.10 -5.75
C ILE A 128 -13.21 10.12 -6.30
N LYS A 129 -14.43 10.61 -6.53
CA LYS A 129 -15.53 9.80 -7.08
C LYS A 129 -15.71 10.09 -8.57
N ILE A 130 -15.61 9.05 -9.40
CA ILE A 130 -15.79 9.12 -10.85
C ILE A 130 -17.02 8.30 -11.22
N PRO A 131 -18.17 8.95 -11.47
CA PRO A 131 -19.39 8.25 -11.83
C PRO A 131 -19.33 7.71 -13.26
N ASN A 132 -20.18 6.71 -13.53
CA ASN A 132 -20.34 6.10 -14.86
C ASN A 132 -19.00 5.64 -15.46
N ILE A 133 -18.20 4.92 -14.67
CA ILE A 133 -16.81 4.60 -15.02
C ILE A 133 -16.69 3.85 -16.35
N THR A 134 -17.68 3.04 -16.70
CA THR A 134 -17.72 2.30 -17.97
C THR A 134 -17.76 3.23 -19.20
N ALA A 135 -18.36 4.42 -19.10
CA ALA A 135 -18.39 5.42 -20.17
C ALA A 135 -17.04 6.17 -20.33
N GLN A 136 -16.15 6.02 -19.35
CA GLN A 136 -14.79 6.57 -19.36
C GLN A 136 -13.74 5.59 -19.91
N SER A 137 -14.16 4.40 -20.35
CA SER A 137 -13.27 3.38 -20.93
C SER A 137 -12.39 3.95 -22.05
N GLY A 138 -11.08 3.70 -21.95
CA GLY A 138 -10.05 4.17 -22.87
C GLY A 138 -9.68 5.66 -22.74
N LYS A 139 -10.28 6.40 -21.81
CA LYS A 139 -10.03 7.84 -21.62
C LYS A 139 -9.22 8.11 -20.36
N LEU A 140 -8.39 9.14 -20.42
CA LEU A 140 -7.72 9.68 -19.23
C LEU A 140 -8.78 10.31 -18.32
N LEU A 141 -8.77 9.93 -17.04
CA LEU A 141 -9.62 10.53 -16.03
C LEU A 141 -9.09 11.93 -15.67
N THR A 142 -9.95 12.94 -15.80
CA THR A 142 -9.56 14.37 -15.69
C THR A 142 -10.03 15.04 -14.41
N ALA A 143 -10.30 14.27 -13.35
CA ALA A 143 -10.68 14.85 -12.06
C ALA A 143 -9.56 15.76 -11.54
N LYS A 144 -9.94 16.96 -11.06
CA LYS A 144 -9.00 17.99 -10.61
C LYS A 144 -7.97 17.46 -9.61
N ALA A 145 -8.42 16.70 -8.62
CA ALA A 145 -7.56 16.13 -7.59
C ALA A 145 -6.52 15.13 -8.15
N LEU A 146 -6.84 14.37 -9.22
CA LEU A 146 -5.85 13.52 -9.90
C LEU A 146 -4.80 14.37 -10.61
N THR A 147 -5.25 15.41 -11.31
CA THR A 147 -4.34 16.32 -12.04
C THR A 147 -3.44 17.11 -11.10
N ASP A 148 -3.98 17.65 -10.00
CA ASP A 148 -3.22 18.35 -8.96
C ASP A 148 -2.19 17.42 -8.29
N ALA A 149 -2.50 16.13 -8.18
CA ALA A 149 -1.60 15.11 -7.66
C ALA A 149 -0.59 14.60 -8.69
N GLY A 150 -0.67 15.02 -9.96
CA GLY A 150 0.19 14.52 -11.04
C GLY A 150 -0.08 13.07 -11.43
N ILE A 151 -1.26 12.55 -11.09
CA ILE A 151 -1.67 11.17 -11.35
C ILE A 151 -2.32 11.09 -12.73
N LYS A 152 -1.87 10.13 -13.56
CA LYS A 152 -2.59 9.72 -14.77
C LYS A 152 -3.29 8.41 -14.50
N PHE A 153 -4.59 8.39 -14.69
CA PHE A 153 -5.41 7.22 -14.44
C PHE A 153 -6.28 6.97 -15.67
N VAL A 154 -6.14 5.81 -16.29
CA VAL A 154 -6.97 5.37 -17.42
C VAL A 154 -7.66 4.08 -17.01
N VAL A 155 -8.97 4.01 -17.24
CA VAL A 155 -9.75 2.78 -17.10
C VAL A 155 -10.06 2.23 -18.48
N MET A 156 -10.03 0.92 -18.65
CA MET A 156 -10.31 0.23 -19.90
C MET A 156 -11.15 -1.02 -19.63
N ASP A 157 -12.16 -1.20 -20.46
CA ASP A 157 -12.73 -2.53 -20.69
C ASP A 157 -11.80 -3.36 -21.59
N LYS A 158 -12.18 -4.62 -21.81
CA LYS A 158 -11.42 -5.54 -22.67
C LYS A 158 -11.19 -5.01 -24.09
N ALA A 159 -12.18 -4.36 -24.71
CA ALA A 159 -12.05 -3.88 -26.09
C ALA A 159 -11.07 -2.71 -26.20
N ALA A 160 -11.13 -1.78 -25.24
CA ALA A 160 -10.18 -0.68 -25.13
C ALA A 160 -8.77 -1.21 -24.84
N TYR A 161 -8.63 -2.19 -23.95
CA TYR A 161 -7.36 -2.83 -23.62
C TYR A 161 -6.74 -3.56 -24.82
N ASP A 162 -7.52 -4.37 -25.54
CA ASP A 162 -7.07 -5.09 -26.74
C ASP A 162 -6.60 -4.11 -27.83
N THR A 163 -7.24 -2.94 -27.93
CA THR A 163 -6.84 -1.87 -28.84
C THR A 163 -5.54 -1.20 -28.42
N GLU A 164 -5.38 -0.85 -27.14
CA GLU A 164 -4.13 -0.28 -26.62
C GLU A 164 -2.97 -1.28 -26.78
N LYS A 165 -3.20 -2.55 -26.47
CA LYS A 165 -2.22 -3.62 -26.64
C LYS A 165 -1.72 -3.71 -28.08
N LYS A 166 -2.64 -3.77 -29.07
CA LYS A 166 -2.27 -3.79 -30.51
C LYS A 166 -1.49 -2.53 -30.91
N ASN A 167 -1.92 -1.35 -30.45
CA ASN A 167 -1.23 -0.10 -30.75
C ASN A 167 0.18 -0.06 -30.17
N ASN A 168 0.38 -0.58 -28.95
CA ASN A 168 1.70 -0.69 -28.34
C ASN A 168 2.57 -1.75 -29.03
N GLU A 169 2.00 -2.89 -29.44
CA GLU A 169 2.69 -3.90 -30.24
C GLU A 169 3.23 -3.29 -31.54
N GLU A 170 2.41 -2.54 -32.27
CA GLU A 170 2.83 -1.89 -33.51
C GLU A 170 3.90 -0.81 -33.29
N LYS A 171 3.76 0.02 -32.24
CA LYS A 171 4.77 1.01 -31.87
C LYS A 171 6.10 0.35 -31.52
N MET A 172 6.08 -0.68 -30.69
CA MET A 172 7.29 -1.40 -30.31
C MET A 172 7.93 -2.16 -31.47
N LYS A 173 7.14 -2.74 -32.38
CA LYS A 173 7.68 -3.34 -33.61
C LYS A 173 8.44 -2.31 -34.44
N LYS A 174 7.85 -1.13 -34.69
CA LYS A 174 8.50 -0.04 -35.43
C LYS A 174 9.77 0.45 -34.73
N GLU A 175 9.76 0.61 -33.41
CA GLU A 175 10.94 1.00 -32.64
C GLU A 175 12.03 -0.07 -32.63
N ALA A 176 11.66 -1.35 -32.57
CA ALA A 176 12.58 -2.47 -32.56
C ALA A 176 13.21 -2.70 -33.94
N GLU A 177 12.45 -2.48 -35.03
CA GLU A 177 12.96 -2.43 -36.40
C GLU A 177 13.97 -1.28 -36.56
N ALA A 178 13.65 -0.08 -36.06
CA ALA A 178 14.56 1.06 -36.10
C ALA A 178 15.86 0.85 -35.30
N LYS A 179 15.83 0.03 -34.25
CA LYS A 179 16.99 -0.27 -33.38
C LYS A 179 17.67 -1.61 -33.69
N GLY A 180 17.21 -2.37 -34.68
CA GLY A 180 17.76 -3.69 -35.03
C GLY A 180 17.59 -4.77 -33.94
N MET A 181 16.62 -4.60 -33.02
CA MET A 181 16.39 -5.48 -31.86
C MET A 181 15.04 -6.21 -31.92
N ALA A 182 14.47 -6.37 -33.13
CA ALA A 182 13.12 -6.91 -33.36
C ALA A 182 12.79 -8.18 -32.56
N ASN A 183 13.65 -9.20 -32.59
CA ASN A 183 13.38 -10.48 -31.91
C ASN A 183 13.47 -10.40 -30.37
N ALA A 184 14.40 -9.59 -29.83
CA ALA A 184 14.57 -9.48 -28.37
C ALA A 184 13.40 -8.70 -27.73
N MET A 185 12.96 -7.63 -28.39
CA MET A 185 11.86 -6.79 -27.90
C MET A 185 10.49 -7.44 -28.12
N ALA A 186 10.29 -8.17 -29.22
CA ALA A 186 9.07 -8.95 -29.44
C ALA A 186 8.89 -10.07 -28.41
N ASN A 187 9.97 -10.77 -28.02
CA ASN A 187 9.91 -11.80 -26.98
C ASN A 187 9.68 -11.19 -25.59
N ALA A 188 10.31 -10.06 -25.27
CA ALA A 188 10.05 -9.33 -24.02
C ALA A 188 8.59 -8.85 -23.93
N PHE A 189 8.03 -8.31 -25.02
CA PHE A 189 6.65 -7.86 -25.07
C PHE A 189 5.64 -9.01 -25.06
N GLY A 190 5.86 -10.07 -25.83
CA GLY A 190 5.02 -11.27 -25.84
C GLY A 190 4.98 -11.97 -24.48
N GLY A 191 6.11 -12.01 -23.76
CA GLY A 191 6.18 -12.49 -22.38
C GLY A 191 5.50 -11.57 -21.37
N MET A 192 5.56 -10.25 -21.58
CA MET A 192 4.98 -9.25 -20.68
C MET A 192 3.46 -9.07 -20.87
N PHE A 193 2.95 -8.98 -22.09
CA PHE A 193 1.52 -8.70 -22.37
C PHE A 193 0.72 -9.88 -22.94
N GLY A 194 1.39 -10.93 -23.45
CA GLY A 194 0.76 -11.96 -24.29
C GLY A 194 0.29 -13.21 -23.56
N GLY A 195 1.04 -13.69 -22.56
CA GLY A 195 0.82 -15.02 -21.98
C GLY A 195 0.19 -15.08 -20.59
N PHE A 196 0.31 -14.03 -19.78
CA PHE A 196 -0.01 -14.08 -18.35
C PHE A 196 -1.24 -13.26 -17.91
N MET A 197 -1.57 -12.18 -18.61
CA MET A 197 -2.71 -11.32 -18.28
C MET A 197 -3.91 -11.65 -19.17
N GLN A 198 -4.70 -12.66 -18.77
CA GLN A 198 -6.01 -12.90 -19.40
C GLN A 198 -7.03 -11.92 -18.82
N VAL A 199 -7.55 -11.05 -19.69
CA VAL A 199 -8.61 -10.08 -19.35
C VAL A 199 -9.93 -10.61 -19.91
N SER A 200 -10.91 -10.82 -19.02
CA SER A 200 -12.27 -11.25 -19.37
C SER A 200 -13.13 -10.07 -19.82
N ASP A 201 -14.30 -10.34 -20.42
CA ASP A 201 -15.25 -9.29 -20.83
C ASP A 201 -15.81 -8.46 -19.67
N ASN A 202 -15.75 -8.99 -18.45
CA ASN A 202 -16.25 -8.33 -17.24
C ASN A 202 -15.15 -7.57 -16.47
N ASP A 203 -13.89 -7.77 -16.85
CA ASP A 203 -12.76 -7.22 -16.12
C ASP A 203 -12.55 -5.75 -16.48
N LEU A 204 -12.01 -5.00 -15.51
CA LEU A 204 -11.50 -3.66 -15.76
C LEU A 204 -9.99 -3.66 -15.66
N VAL A 205 -9.36 -3.02 -16.65
CA VAL A 205 -7.93 -2.75 -16.68
C VAL A 205 -7.72 -1.28 -16.34
N PHE A 206 -6.79 -1.02 -15.43
CA PHE A 206 -6.39 0.29 -14.99
C PHE A 206 -4.93 0.51 -15.36
N LYS A 207 -4.64 1.62 -16.03
CA LYS A 207 -3.28 2.09 -16.25
C LYS A 207 -3.04 3.32 -15.39
N ILE A 208 -2.08 3.23 -14.49
CA ILE A 208 -1.89 4.18 -13.39
C ILE A 208 -0.44 4.64 -13.37
N GLU A 209 -0.23 5.93 -13.66
CA GLU A 209 1.03 6.61 -13.41
C GLU A 209 0.86 7.50 -12.17
N ASP A 210 1.54 7.15 -11.08
CA ASP A 210 1.52 7.89 -9.81
C ASP A 210 2.95 8.08 -9.31
N PRO A 211 3.68 9.09 -9.83
CA PRO A 211 5.10 9.27 -9.54
C PRO A 211 5.38 9.66 -8.08
N GLN A 212 4.35 10.07 -7.33
CA GLN A 212 4.46 10.49 -5.94
C GLN A 212 3.89 9.46 -4.96
N SER A 213 3.43 8.30 -5.45
CA SER A 213 2.82 7.23 -4.65
C SER A 213 1.70 7.74 -3.73
N LYS A 214 0.86 8.63 -4.26
CA LYS A 214 -0.26 9.24 -3.53
C LYS A 214 -1.50 8.37 -3.48
N ILE A 215 -1.70 7.44 -4.41
CA ILE A 215 -2.84 6.52 -4.40
C ILE A 215 -2.63 5.50 -3.29
N VAL A 216 -3.55 5.48 -2.33
CA VAL A 216 -3.59 4.48 -1.27
C VAL A 216 -4.32 3.23 -1.75
N SER A 217 -5.50 3.42 -2.31
CA SER A 217 -6.34 2.35 -2.84
C SER A 217 -7.38 2.91 -3.80
N TYR A 218 -8.11 2.03 -4.47
CA TYR A 218 -9.28 2.38 -5.24
C TYR A 218 -10.23 1.20 -5.31
N GLU A 219 -11.52 1.48 -5.47
CA GLU A 219 -12.58 0.48 -5.48
C GLU A 219 -13.73 0.92 -6.39
N LEU A 220 -14.54 -0.05 -6.83
CA LEU A 220 -15.81 0.24 -7.49
C LEU A 220 -16.93 0.23 -6.45
N GLN A 221 -17.85 1.17 -6.60
CA GLN A 221 -19.10 1.22 -5.86
C GLN A 221 -20.29 1.20 -6.83
N ASP A 222 -21.41 0.64 -6.39
CA ASP A 222 -22.69 0.78 -7.08
C ASP A 222 -23.27 2.20 -6.89
N ALA A 223 -24.41 2.50 -7.52
CA ALA A 223 -25.09 3.79 -7.37
C ALA A 223 -25.58 4.08 -5.93
N SER A 224 -25.69 3.05 -5.08
CA SER A 224 -26.05 3.18 -3.66
C SER A 224 -24.83 3.41 -2.77
N GLY A 225 -23.60 3.37 -3.32
CA GLY A 225 -22.34 3.53 -2.59
C GLY A 225 -21.81 2.24 -1.98
N ASN A 226 -22.42 1.07 -2.26
CA ASN A 226 -21.89 -0.20 -1.78
C ASN A 226 -20.74 -0.64 -2.67
N LYS A 227 -19.69 -1.19 -2.06
CA LYS A 227 -18.55 -1.74 -2.80
C LYS A 227 -19.00 -2.90 -3.70
N ILE A 228 -18.54 -2.90 -4.94
CA ILE A 228 -18.66 -4.02 -5.87
C ILE A 228 -17.42 -4.90 -5.68
N ASP A 229 -17.61 -6.09 -5.11
CA ASP A 229 -16.52 -7.01 -4.86
C ASP A 229 -15.96 -7.61 -6.16
N ASN A 230 -14.64 -7.71 -6.21
CA ASN A 230 -13.91 -8.37 -7.30
C ASN A 230 -13.52 -9.80 -6.90
N GLN A 231 -13.25 -10.64 -7.89
CA GLN A 231 -12.79 -12.03 -7.70
C GLN A 231 -11.27 -12.12 -7.54
N GLY A 232 -10.59 -10.98 -7.65
CA GLY A 232 -9.15 -10.89 -7.59
C GLY A 232 -8.64 -9.65 -8.30
N SER A 233 -7.34 -9.43 -8.16
CA SER A 233 -6.63 -8.41 -8.91
C SER A 233 -5.25 -8.89 -9.29
N MET A 234 -4.78 -8.45 -10.45
CA MET A 234 -3.42 -8.67 -10.92
C MET A 234 -2.75 -7.31 -11.13
N THR A 235 -1.49 -7.18 -10.71
CA THR A 235 -0.69 -5.98 -10.94
C THR A 235 0.55 -6.34 -11.73
N MET A 236 0.79 -5.62 -12.82
CA MET A 236 1.98 -5.74 -13.66
C MET A 236 2.44 -4.35 -14.06
N ASN A 237 3.53 -3.88 -13.44
CA ASN A 237 4.04 -2.51 -13.59
C ASN A 237 2.95 -1.46 -13.30
N ASP A 238 2.67 -0.57 -14.25
CA ASP A 238 1.66 0.48 -14.20
C ASP A 238 0.24 -0.03 -14.52
N VAL A 239 0.10 -1.30 -14.91
CA VAL A 239 -1.19 -1.89 -15.27
C VAL A 239 -1.72 -2.74 -14.12
N ARG A 240 -2.99 -2.54 -13.78
CA ARG A 240 -3.71 -3.33 -12.78
C ARG A 240 -5.01 -3.85 -13.38
N VAL A 241 -5.30 -5.13 -13.19
CA VAL A 241 -6.55 -5.76 -13.64
C VAL A 241 -7.38 -6.08 -12.40
N MET A 242 -8.65 -5.73 -12.40
CA MET A 242 -9.62 -6.23 -11.42
C MET A 242 -10.59 -7.17 -12.13
N ASN A 243 -10.70 -8.39 -11.60
CA ASN A 243 -11.54 -9.42 -12.20
C ASN A 243 -12.93 -9.41 -11.59
N PHE A 244 -13.97 -9.50 -12.42
CA PHE A 244 -15.36 -9.51 -11.94
C PHE A 244 -16.13 -10.69 -12.50
N SER A 245 -16.94 -11.32 -11.65
CA SER A 245 -17.80 -12.44 -12.05
C SER A 245 -18.98 -11.99 -12.92
N MET A 246 -19.41 -10.74 -12.75
CA MET A 246 -20.53 -10.14 -13.46
C MET A 246 -20.08 -8.85 -14.14
N LYS A 247 -20.83 -8.47 -15.18
CA LYS A 247 -20.62 -7.22 -15.88
C LYS A 247 -20.77 -6.04 -14.92
N ILE A 248 -19.83 -5.11 -14.98
CA ILE A 248 -19.88 -3.87 -14.19
C ILE A 248 -21.11 -3.04 -14.61
N PRO A 249 -21.94 -2.60 -13.64
CA PRO A 249 -23.07 -1.72 -13.90
C PRO A 249 -22.65 -0.43 -14.61
N SER A 250 -23.52 0.10 -15.48
CA SER A 250 -23.21 1.32 -16.23
C SER A 250 -23.06 2.56 -15.35
N ASP A 251 -23.76 2.56 -14.21
CA ASP A 251 -23.78 3.60 -13.19
C ASP A 251 -22.72 3.41 -12.10
N ALA A 252 -21.85 2.40 -12.23
CA ALA A 252 -20.79 2.16 -11.27
C ALA A 252 -19.87 3.38 -11.12
N VAL A 253 -19.48 3.64 -9.87
CA VAL A 253 -18.63 4.75 -9.45
C VAL A 253 -17.26 4.19 -9.09
N LEU A 254 -16.20 4.70 -9.72
CA LEU A 254 -14.83 4.45 -9.25
C LEU A 254 -14.52 5.44 -8.13
N VAL A 255 -14.13 4.92 -6.97
CA VAL A 255 -13.65 5.72 -5.84
C VAL A 255 -12.15 5.51 -5.72
N ILE A 256 -11.39 6.61 -5.86
CA ILE A 256 -9.93 6.61 -5.73
C ILE A 256 -9.59 7.32 -4.44
N TYR A 257 -8.82 6.65 -3.59
CA TYR A 257 -8.34 7.17 -2.33
C TYR A 257 -6.91 7.68 -2.49
N VAL A 258 -6.73 8.99 -2.28
CA VAL A 258 -5.44 9.67 -2.46
C VAL A 258 -4.98 10.34 -1.18
N THR A 259 -3.69 10.33 -0.92
CA THR A 259 -3.10 11.06 0.20
C THR A 259 -3.14 12.56 -0.06
N THR A 260 -3.52 13.28 1.00
CA THR A 260 -3.54 14.74 1.10
C THR A 260 -2.87 15.13 2.42
N PRO A 261 -2.48 16.39 2.62
CA PRO A 261 -1.89 16.84 3.89
C PRO A 261 -2.78 16.59 5.12
N HIS A 262 -4.10 16.44 4.95
CA HIS A 262 -5.06 16.31 6.04
C HIS A 262 -5.72 14.92 6.13
N SER A 263 -5.41 14.00 5.22
CA SER A 263 -6.00 12.65 5.20
C SER A 263 -5.13 11.59 5.85
N SER A 264 -4.09 11.99 6.59
CA SER A 264 -3.22 11.06 7.30
C SER A 264 -2.87 11.56 8.68
N MET A 265 -2.78 10.63 9.63
CA MET A 265 -2.37 10.87 11.01
C MET A 265 -1.10 10.07 11.31
N ALA A 266 -0.05 10.73 11.76
CA ALA A 266 1.16 10.07 12.24
C ALA A 266 0.96 9.65 13.70
N VAL A 267 1.12 8.35 13.98
CA VAL A 267 1.03 7.76 15.31
C VAL A 267 2.38 7.15 15.68
N PRO A 268 3.15 7.75 16.60
CA PRO A 268 4.41 7.17 17.04
C PRO A 268 4.16 5.93 17.89
N PHE A 269 5.08 4.97 17.81
CA PHE A 269 5.13 3.82 18.71
C PHE A 269 6.55 3.61 19.24
N SER A 270 6.63 3.14 20.48
CA SER A 270 7.88 2.72 21.11
C SER A 270 7.59 1.55 22.04
N PHE A 271 8.31 0.46 21.83
CA PHE A 271 8.22 -0.76 22.60
C PHE A 271 9.62 -1.17 23.02
N ASP A 272 9.82 -1.38 24.31
CA ASP A 272 11.12 -1.69 24.88
C ASP A 272 11.07 -3.05 25.59
N ASN A 273 12.20 -3.76 25.56
CA ASN A 273 12.41 -5.04 26.24
C ASN A 273 11.33 -6.10 25.94
N LEU A 274 10.94 -6.25 24.67
CA LEU A 274 9.98 -7.27 24.28
C LEU A 274 10.62 -8.66 24.33
N ALA A 275 10.03 -9.59 25.07
CA ALA A 275 10.53 -10.95 25.15
C ALA A 275 10.48 -11.64 23.78
N LEU A 276 11.60 -12.26 23.39
CA LEU A 276 11.65 -13.11 22.20
C LEU A 276 11.31 -14.55 22.61
N PRO A 277 10.45 -15.25 21.86
CA PRO A 277 10.05 -16.61 22.14
C PRO A 277 11.17 -17.65 21.89
#